data_AF-A0A5B1QEK2-F1
#
_entry.id   AF-A0A5B1QEK2-F1
#
_cell.length_a   1.000
_cell.length_b   1.000
_cell.length_c   1.000
_cell.angle_alpha   90.00
_cell.angle_beta   90.00
_cell.angle_gamma   90.00
#
_symmetry.space_group_name_H-M   'P 1'
#
loop_
_entity.id
_entity.type
_entity.pdbx_description
1 polymer ?
#
loop_
_entity_poly.entity_id
_entity_poly.type
_entity_poly.pdbx_seq_one_letter_code
_entity_poly.pdbx_strand_id
1 'polypeptide(L)'
;MAWLKEITVTLSIDQEGFRNVRPDFKLVGYTGPPDPRVSPTLATHLSLGRADFIPTRRQAFTFHHAALDTPPVLRRLTVNGDESHDYMA
;
A
#
# COMPACT_ATOMS: atom_id res chain seq x y z
N MET A 1 -19.46 6.52 -4.20
CA MET A 1 -18.11 6.35 -3.62
C MET A 1 -18.04 6.51 -2.09
N ALA A 2 -19.17 6.53 -1.35
CA ALA A 2 -19.11 6.62 0.12
C ALA A 2 -18.38 5.43 0.77
N TRP A 3 -18.44 4.26 0.15
CA TRP A 3 -17.83 3.02 0.63
C TRP A 3 -16.28 2.98 0.56
N LEU A 4 -15.65 3.87 -0.21
CA LEU A 4 -14.17 3.95 -0.33
C LEU A 4 -13.56 4.91 0.70
N LYS A 5 -14.36 5.76 1.36
CA LYS A 5 -13.88 6.94 2.12
C LYS A 5 -13.03 6.61 3.35
N GLU A 6 -13.11 5.38 3.85
CA GLU A 6 -12.44 4.96 5.09
C GLU A 6 -11.35 3.91 4.85
N ILE A 7 -10.95 3.72 3.59
CA ILE A 7 -9.89 2.77 3.27
C ILE A 7 -8.56 3.26 3.85
N THR A 8 -7.99 2.41 4.70
CA THR A 8 -6.62 2.54 5.21
C THR A 8 -5.80 1.38 4.70
N VAL A 9 -4.58 1.66 4.29
CA VAL A 9 -3.59 0.68 3.86
C VAL A 9 -2.44 0.72 4.84
N THR A 10 -2.03 -0.44 5.36
CA THR A 10 -0.89 -0.57 6.26
C THR A 10 0.22 -1.33 5.54
N LEU A 11 1.40 -0.72 5.46
CA LEU A 11 2.61 -1.38 4.96
C LEU A 11 3.31 -2.07 6.12
N SER A 12 3.79 -3.29 5.95
CA SER A 12 4.74 -3.90 6.89
C SER A 12 6.11 -3.92 6.24
N ILE A 13 7.04 -3.16 6.78
CA ILE A 13 8.43 -3.12 6.30
C ILE A 13 9.31 -3.71 7.40
N ASP A 14 10.02 -4.77 7.06
CA ASP A 14 10.85 -5.53 7.99
C ASP A 14 12.31 -5.52 7.55
N GLN A 15 13.20 -5.48 8.55
CA GLN A 15 14.63 -5.71 8.39
C GLN A 15 15.05 -6.86 9.30
N GLU A 16 14.73 -8.08 8.89
CA GLU A 16 15.13 -9.37 9.49
C GLU A 16 15.18 -9.37 11.03
N GLY A 17 14.09 -8.92 11.67
CA GLY A 17 13.95 -8.95 13.12
C GLY A 17 14.66 -7.82 13.88
N PHE A 18 15.39 -6.95 13.19
CA PHE A 18 15.96 -5.74 13.79
C PHE A 18 14.86 -4.68 14.03
N ARG A 19 14.06 -4.41 12.99
CA ARG A 19 12.97 -3.45 13.07
C ARG A 19 11.86 -3.80 12.09
N ASN A 20 10.66 -3.95 12.61
CA ASN A 20 9.43 -3.98 11.82
C ASN A 20 8.70 -2.64 12.01
N VAL A 21 8.39 -1.95 10.91
CA VAL A 21 7.63 -0.69 10.94
C VAL A 21 6.34 -0.84 10.16
N ARG A 22 5.28 -0.25 10.70
CA ARG A 22 3.91 -0.37 10.19
C ARG A 22 3.27 1.01 9.95
N PRO A 23 3.68 1.77 8.92
CA PRO A 23 3.04 3.03 8.59
C PRO A 23 1.66 2.81 7.94
N ASP A 24 0.71 3.66 8.35
CA ASP A 24 -0.66 3.66 7.84
C ASP A 24 -0.89 4.82 6.87
N PHE A 25 -1.62 4.52 5.79
CA PHE A 25 -1.97 5.47 4.76
C PHE A 25 -3.48 5.50 4.53
N LYS A 26 -4.06 6.69 4.47
CA LYS A 26 -5.49 6.85 4.19
C LYS A 26 -5.72 7.23 2.74
N LEU A 27 -6.79 6.71 2.15
CA LEU A 27 -7.23 7.10 0.81
C LEU A 27 -7.62 8.58 0.79
N VAL A 28 -7.16 9.31 -0.22
CA VAL A 28 -7.53 10.73 -0.45
C VAL A 28 -8.09 11.00 -1.84
N GLY A 29 -7.83 10.12 -2.79
CA GLY A 29 -8.28 10.30 -4.16
C GLY A 29 -8.47 8.96 -4.86
N TYR A 30 -9.44 8.93 -5.77
CA TYR A 30 -9.60 7.83 -6.70
C TYR A 30 -9.96 8.39 -8.07
N THR A 31 -9.17 8.03 -9.07
CA THR A 31 -9.47 8.27 -10.47
C THR A 31 -9.83 6.92 -11.09
N GLY A 32 -11.09 6.79 -11.49
CA GLY A 32 -11.55 5.58 -12.16
C GLY A 32 -10.89 5.39 -13.53
N PRO A 33 -10.84 4.16 -14.03
CA PRO A 33 -10.42 3.92 -15.40
C PRO A 33 -11.32 4.69 -16.39
N PRO A 34 -10.78 5.09 -17.56
CA PRO A 34 -11.57 5.73 -18.60
C PRO A 34 -12.71 4.80 -19.05
N ASP A 35 -13.76 5.39 -19.64
CA ASP A 35 -15.01 4.73 -20.03
C ASP A 35 -14.77 3.27 -20.48
N PRO A 36 -15.49 2.28 -19.92
CA PRO A 36 -15.36 0.88 -20.28
C PRO A 36 -15.45 0.61 -21.79
N ARG A 37 -16.11 1.49 -22.55
CA ARG A 37 -16.19 1.43 -24.03
C ARG A 37 -14.86 1.72 -24.74
N VAL A 38 -13.92 2.37 -24.04
CA VAL A 38 -12.58 2.73 -24.51
C VAL A 38 -11.53 1.73 -24.00
N SER A 39 -11.85 0.96 -22.95
CA SER A 39 -10.96 -0.04 -22.34
C SER A 39 -11.43 -1.47 -22.68
N PRO A 40 -10.91 -2.10 -23.74
CA PRO A 40 -11.48 -3.35 -24.26
C PRO A 40 -11.26 -4.58 -23.37
N THR A 41 -10.43 -4.49 -22.32
CA THR A 41 -10.11 -5.62 -21.45
C THR A 41 -10.18 -5.27 -19.96
N LEU A 42 -10.49 -6.26 -19.13
CA LEU A 42 -10.45 -6.16 -17.67
C LEU A 42 -9.05 -5.75 -17.17
N ALA A 43 -7.98 -6.28 -17.78
CA ALA A 43 -6.61 -5.92 -17.43
C ALA A 43 -6.36 -4.42 -17.64
N THR A 44 -6.73 -3.89 -18.81
CA THR A 44 -6.63 -2.45 -19.11
C THR A 44 -7.46 -1.62 -18.13
N HIS A 45 -8.68 -2.06 -17.81
CA HIS A 45 -9.55 -1.36 -16.88
C HIS A 45 -9.00 -1.35 -15.44
N LEU A 46 -8.36 -2.43 -14.98
CA LEU A 46 -7.72 -2.50 -13.66
C LEU A 46 -6.42 -1.70 -13.59
N SER A 47 -5.67 -1.59 -14.69
CA SER A 47 -4.40 -0.84 -14.73
C SER A 47 -4.59 0.67 -14.83
N LEU A 48 -5.73 1.16 -15.30
CA LEU A 48 -5.99 2.59 -15.49
C LEU A 48 -6.66 3.26 -14.29
N GLY A 49 -7.26 2.48 -13.39
CA GLY A 49 -7.74 2.99 -12.12
C GLY A 49 -6.57 3.37 -11.21
N ARG A 50 -6.62 4.57 -10.64
CA ARG A 50 -5.60 5.08 -9.72
C ARG A 50 -6.24 5.43 -8.38
N ALA A 51 -5.65 4.93 -7.29
CA ALA A 51 -5.99 5.30 -5.93
C ALA A 51 -4.81 6.03 -5.30
N ASP A 52 -5.04 7.22 -4.77
CA ASP A 52 -4.03 8.04 -4.12
C ASP A 52 -4.17 7.97 -2.60
N PHE A 53 -3.07 7.69 -1.92
CA PHE A 53 -2.99 7.55 -0.47
C PHE A 53 -1.97 8.52 0.11
N ILE A 54 -2.23 9.02 1.32
CA ILE A 54 -1.27 9.82 2.08
C ILE A 54 -0.99 9.20 3.45
N PRO A 55 0.21 9.40 4.02
CA PRO A 55 0.49 8.99 5.38
C PRO A 55 -0.53 9.60 6.35
N THR A 56 -1.04 8.80 7.28
CA THR A 56 -1.93 9.29 8.34
C THR A 56 -1.18 10.21 9.31
N ARG A 57 0.13 10.00 9.45
CA ARG A 57 1.04 10.79 10.29
C ARG A 57 2.38 10.95 9.57
N ARG A 58 3.05 12.09 9.78
CA ARG A 58 4.44 12.24 9.31
C ARG A 58 5.35 11.38 10.18
N GLN A 59 5.96 10.37 9.58
CA GLN A 59 6.82 9.41 10.26
C GLN A 59 8.14 9.28 9.49
N ALA A 60 9.22 9.03 10.23
CA ALA A 60 10.51 8.67 9.68
C ALA A 60 11.00 7.42 10.39
N PHE A 61 11.60 6.50 9.64
CA PHE A 61 12.10 5.24 10.16
C PHE A 61 13.59 5.14 9.86
N THR A 62 14.37 4.76 10.86
CA THR A 62 15.80 4.50 10.74
C THR A 62 15.99 2.99 10.69
N PHE A 63 16.62 2.52 9.63
CA PHE A 63 17.04 1.14 9.47
C PHE A 63 18.54 1.02 9.70
N HIS A 64 18.98 -0.17 10.10
CA HIS A 64 20.39 -0.42 10.29
C HIS A 64 21.07 -0.55 8.93
N HIS A 65 22.33 -0.14 8.88
CA HIS A 65 23.12 -0.17 7.66
C HIS A 65 24.54 -0.60 7.99
N ALA A 66 24.77 -1.92 8.00
CA ALA A 66 26.08 -2.55 8.00
C ALA A 66 26.30 -3.37 6.73
N ALA A 67 27.55 -3.72 6.43
CA ALA A 67 27.95 -4.39 5.18
C ALA A 67 27.30 -5.77 4.97
N LEU A 68 26.79 -6.40 6.03
CA LEU A 68 26.13 -7.70 6.00
C LEU A 68 24.64 -7.62 6.35
N ASP A 69 24.11 -6.42 6.61
CA ASP A 69 22.69 -6.24 6.92
C ASP A 69 21.87 -6.28 5.62
N THR A 70 20.74 -6.96 5.66
CA THR A 70 19.77 -6.92 4.57
C THR A 70 19.07 -5.55 4.53
N PRO A 71 18.71 -5.05 3.33
CA PRO A 71 17.95 -3.81 3.21
C PRO A 71 16.53 -4.01 3.78
N PRO A 72 15.85 -2.93 4.22
CA PRO A 72 14.45 -3.02 4.60
C PRO A 72 13.60 -3.52 3.44
N VAL A 73 12.81 -4.56 3.69
CA VAL A 73 11.95 -5.20 2.70
C VAL A 73 10.51 -4.93 3.04
N LEU A 74 9.73 -4.47 2.05
CA LEU A 74 8.28 -4.43 2.17
C LEU A 74 7.78 -5.89 2.14
N ARG A 75 7.22 -6.35 3.27
CA ARG A 75 6.79 -7.74 3.47
C ARG A 75 5.31 -7.94 3.23
N ARG A 76 4.49 -7.00 3.69
CA ARG A 76 3.02 -7.16 3.70
C ARG A 76 2.30 -5.87 3.38
N LEU A 77 1.16 -6.01 2.75
CA LEU A 77 0.18 -4.95 2.50
C LEU A 77 -1.17 -5.41 3.04
N THR A 78 -1.67 -4.76 4.08
CA THR A 78 -3.01 -5.04 4.62
C THR A 78 -3.94 -3.86 4.42
N VAL A 79 -5.25 -4.14 4.35
CA VAL A 79 -6.29 -3.13 4.15
C VAL A 79 -7.19 -3.11 5.37
N ASN A 80 -7.49 -1.94 5.90
CA ASN A 80 -8.38 -1.71 7.05
C ASN A 80 -7.99 -2.52 8.30
N GLY A 81 -6.70 -2.82 8.47
CA GLY A 81 -6.22 -3.63 9.59
C GLY A 81 -6.57 -5.12 9.49
N ASP A 82 -7.16 -5.57 8.38
CA ASP A 82 -7.41 -6.99 8.14
C ASP A 82 -6.09 -7.73 7.86
N GLU A 83 -5.61 -8.49 8.83
CA GLU A 83 -4.39 -9.28 8.70
C GLU A 83 -4.61 -10.65 8.04
N SER A 84 -5.86 -11.01 7.70
CA SER A 84 -6.17 -12.29 7.05
C SER A 84 -5.82 -12.31 5.56
N HIS A 85 -5.69 -11.14 4.94
CA HIS A 85 -5.30 -10.97 3.54
C HIS A 85 -3.99 -10.18 3.44
N ASP A 86 -3.07 -10.67 2.61
CA ASP A 86 -1.85 -9.96 2.24
C ASP A 86 -1.83 -9.74 0.74
N TYR A 87 -1.80 -8.48 0.32
CA TYR A 87 -1.95 -8.08 -1.07
C TYR A 87 -0.60 -7.94 -1.81
N MET A 88 0.47 -8.51 -1.25
CA MET A 88 1.81 -8.55 -1.86
C MET A 88 2.24 -9.92 -2.39
N ALA A 89 1.48 -10.98 -2.07
CA ALA A 89 1.81 -12.36 -2.41
C ALA A 89 1.47 -12.73 -3.86
#